data_AF-A0A4Y5UMR0-F1
#
_entry.id   AF-A0A4Y5UMR0-F1
#
_cell.length_a   1.000
_cell.length_b   1.000
_cell.length_c   1.000
_cell.angle_alpha   90.00
_cell.angle_beta   90.00
_cell.angle_gamma   90.00
#
_symmetry.space_group_name_H-M   'P 1'
#
loop_
_entity.id
_entity.type
_entity.pdbx_description
1 polymer ?
#
loop_
_entity_poly.entity_id
_entity_poly.type
_entity_poly.pdbx_seq_one_letter_code
_entity_poly.pdbx_strand_id
1 'polypeptide(L)'
;EEVEWDEAIKHVATRMQEIKAQYGPDALSFISSSKATNEESYLMQKLARQVIGTNNIDNCSRYCQAPATKGLFRTVGHGGDSGSIE
;
A
#
# COMPACT_ATOMS: atom_id res chain seq x y z
N GLU A 1 -16.51 -20.32 -4.73
CA GLU A 1 -17.76 -20.19 -5.52
C GLU A 1 -17.83 -18.78 -6.07
N GLU A 2 -18.51 -18.57 -7.18
CA GLU A 2 -18.76 -17.23 -7.72
C GLU A 2 -19.83 -16.53 -6.88
N VAL A 3 -19.67 -15.23 -6.64
CA VAL A 3 -20.55 -14.41 -5.80
C VAL A 3 -20.67 -13.00 -6.35
N GLU A 4 -21.75 -12.32 -5.99
CA GLU A 4 -21.97 -10.92 -6.35
C GLU A 4 -21.04 -9.96 -5.59
N TRP A 5 -20.76 -8.80 -6.19
CA TRP A 5 -19.84 -7.80 -5.63
C TRP A 5 -20.24 -7.34 -4.23
N ASP A 6 -21.52 -7.09 -4.00
CA ASP A 6 -22.02 -6.60 -2.72
C ASP A 6 -21.77 -7.62 -1.59
N GLU A 7 -21.93 -8.90 -1.89
CA GLU A 7 -21.66 -9.98 -0.94
C GLU A 7 -20.17 -10.07 -0.64
N ALA A 8 -19.33 -10.08 -1.67
CA ALA A 8 -17.88 -10.17 -1.53
C ALA A 8 -17.30 -9.00 -0.71
N ILE A 9 -17.70 -7.77 -1.04
CA ILE A 9 -17.22 -6.55 -0.36
C ILE A 9 -17.70 -6.54 1.09
N LYS A 10 -18.98 -6.86 1.35
CA LYS A 10 -19.51 -6.91 2.71
C LYS A 10 -18.79 -7.95 3.56
N HIS A 11 -18.52 -9.13 2.99
CA HIS A 11 -17.79 -10.17 3.69
C HIS A 11 -16.39 -9.70 4.08
N VAL A 12 -15.60 -9.16 3.13
CA VAL A 12 -14.24 -8.67 3.38
C VAL A 12 -14.23 -7.55 4.42
N ALA A 13 -15.12 -6.56 4.28
CA ALA A 13 -15.22 -5.45 5.23
C ALA A 13 -15.53 -5.93 6.66
N THR A 14 -16.47 -6.88 6.79
CA THR A 14 -16.85 -7.45 8.09
C THR A 14 -15.66 -8.16 8.73
N ARG A 15 -14.98 -9.04 7.99
CA ARG A 15 -13.80 -9.78 8.49
C ARG A 15 -12.65 -8.84 8.87
N MET A 16 -12.38 -7.81 8.07
CA MET A 16 -11.35 -6.81 8.38
C MET A 16 -11.69 -6.03 9.66
N GLN A 17 -12.95 -5.65 9.86
CA GLN A 17 -13.40 -4.95 11.08
C GLN A 17 -13.28 -5.83 12.32
N GLU A 18 -13.65 -7.11 12.23
CA GLU A 18 -13.50 -8.07 13.32
C GLU A 18 -12.03 -8.27 13.71
N ILE A 19 -11.14 -8.48 12.72
CA ILE A 19 -9.69 -8.61 12.96
C ILE A 19 -9.14 -7.34 13.62
N LYS A 20 -9.51 -6.16 13.09
CA LYS A 20 -9.11 -4.87 13.67
C LYS A 20 -9.60 -4.70 15.10
N ALA A 21 -10.83 -5.10 15.41
CA ALA A 21 -11.39 -5.01 16.76
C ALA A 21 -10.70 -5.96 17.74
N GLN A 22 -10.33 -7.16 17.29
CA GLN A 22 -9.73 -8.19 18.13
C GLN A 22 -8.22 -7.98 18.35
N TYR A 23 -7.49 -7.57 17.32
CA TYR A 23 -6.02 -7.54 17.32
C TYR A 23 -5.41 -6.15 17.07
N GLY A 24 -6.25 -5.13 16.89
CA GLY A 24 -5.82 -3.78 16.55
C GLY A 24 -5.61 -3.56 15.04
N PRO A 25 -5.44 -2.29 14.60
CA PRO A 25 -5.33 -1.95 13.19
C PRO A 25 -4.07 -2.49 12.52
N ASP A 26 -2.97 -2.65 13.28
CA ASP A 26 -1.69 -3.15 12.76
C ASP A 26 -1.68 -4.67 12.51
N ALA A 27 -2.77 -5.38 12.83
CA ALA A 27 -2.95 -6.77 12.43
C ALA A 27 -3.30 -6.92 10.92
N LEU A 28 -3.58 -5.81 10.23
CA LEU A 28 -3.87 -5.78 8.80
C LEU A 28 -2.69 -5.16 8.03
N SER A 29 -2.50 -5.59 6.78
CA SER A 29 -1.49 -5.06 5.87
C SER A 29 -2.03 -4.97 4.45
N PHE A 30 -1.52 -4.02 3.67
CA PHE A 30 -1.97 -3.71 2.32
C PHE A 30 -0.80 -3.69 1.35
N ILE A 31 -0.98 -4.27 0.16
CA ILE A 31 0.04 -4.27 -0.89
C ILE A 31 -0.54 -3.56 -2.11
N SER A 32 0.07 -2.43 -2.47
CA SER A 32 -0.22 -1.70 -3.70
C SER A 32 0.69 -2.21 -4.85
N SER A 33 0.33 -1.85 -6.09
CA SER A 33 0.98 -2.37 -7.30
C SER A 33 1.51 -1.23 -8.15
N SER A 34 2.77 -1.30 -8.59
CA SER A 34 3.34 -0.36 -9.56
C SER A 34 2.81 -0.55 -10.99
N LYS A 35 1.95 -1.55 -11.23
CA LYS A 35 1.20 -1.69 -12.48
C LYS A 35 -0.14 -0.95 -12.44
N ALA A 36 -0.59 -0.55 -11.26
CA ALA A 36 -1.77 0.28 -11.08
C ALA A 36 -1.40 1.76 -11.29
N THR A 37 -2.41 2.61 -11.38
CA THR A 37 -2.25 4.05 -11.48
C THR A 37 -1.76 4.68 -10.16
N ASN A 38 -1.33 5.93 -10.24
CA ASN A 38 -0.92 6.69 -9.07
C ASN A 38 -2.12 6.97 -8.15
N GLU A 39 -3.29 7.19 -8.73
CA GLU A 39 -4.57 7.42 -8.07
C GLU A 39 -4.99 6.19 -7.24
N GLU A 40 -4.90 4.99 -7.83
CA GLU A 40 -5.20 3.74 -7.12
C GLU A 40 -4.19 3.48 -5.98
N SER A 41 -2.91 3.79 -6.21
CA SER A 41 -1.89 3.72 -5.16
C SER A 41 -2.18 4.70 -4.01
N TYR A 42 -2.63 5.91 -4.35
CA TYR A 42 -3.06 6.91 -3.37
C TYR A 42 -4.30 6.47 -2.59
N LEU A 43 -5.29 5.86 -3.26
CA LEU A 43 -6.49 5.33 -2.60
C LEU A 43 -6.17 4.17 -1.67
N MET A 44 -5.31 3.25 -2.09
CA MET A 44 -4.87 2.11 -1.27
C MET A 44 -4.18 2.58 0.01
N GLN A 45 -3.29 3.58 -0.10
CA GLN A 45 -2.64 4.14 1.09
C GLN A 45 -3.58 4.93 2.00
N LYS A 46 -4.59 5.59 1.42
CA LYS A 46 -5.61 6.29 2.18
C LYS A 46 -6.50 5.30 2.93
N LEU A 47 -6.87 4.18 2.31
CA LEU A 47 -7.60 3.09 2.95
C LEU A 47 -6.83 2.56 4.18
N ALA A 48 -5.56 2.20 4.01
CA ALA A 48 -4.74 1.69 5.10
C ALA A 48 -4.62 2.71 6.26
N ARG A 49 -4.26 3.96 5.95
CA ARG A 49 -3.93 4.96 6.98
C ARG A 49 -5.14 5.63 7.61
N GLN A 50 -6.13 6.03 6.81
CA GLN A 50 -7.26 6.84 7.29
C GLN A 50 -8.46 5.99 7.69
N VAL A 51 -8.71 4.87 7.02
CA VAL A 51 -9.88 4.02 7.31
C VAL A 51 -9.51 2.93 8.31
N ILE A 52 -8.42 2.20 8.04
CA ILE A 52 -7.98 1.13 8.94
C ILE A 52 -7.23 1.69 10.12
N GLY A 53 -6.37 2.69 9.91
CA GLY A 53 -5.56 3.30 10.98
C GLY A 53 -4.20 2.65 11.16
N THR A 54 -3.66 2.02 10.10
CA THR A 54 -2.34 1.39 10.10
C THR A 54 -1.43 2.00 9.04
N ASN A 55 -0.12 1.99 9.33
CA ASN A 55 0.92 2.33 8.34
C ASN A 55 1.46 1.09 7.62
N ASN A 56 0.90 -0.09 7.88
CA ASN A 56 1.27 -1.35 7.22
C ASN A 56 0.77 -1.37 5.77
N ILE A 57 1.53 -0.68 4.92
CA ILE A 57 1.30 -0.65 3.48
C ILE A 57 2.62 -0.62 2.73
N ASP A 58 2.69 -1.40 1.66
CA ASP A 58 3.89 -1.55 0.85
C ASP A 58 3.57 -1.74 -0.64
N ASN A 59 4.59 -1.78 -1.48
CA ASN A 59 4.46 -2.12 -2.90
C ASN A 59 5.75 -2.77 -3.43
N CYS A 60 5.77 -3.16 -4.71
CA CYS A 60 6.92 -3.83 -5.31
C CYS A 60 8.20 -2.97 -5.41
N SER A 61 8.10 -1.64 -5.25
CA SER A 61 9.26 -0.74 -5.26
C SER A 61 10.20 -0.99 -4.08
N ARG A 62 9.72 -1.56 -2.98
CA ARG A 62 10.59 -1.97 -1.86
C ARG A 62 11.70 -2.90 -2.32
N TYR A 63 11.38 -3.86 -3.18
CA TYR A 63 12.37 -4.83 -3.64
C TYR A 63 13.28 -4.24 -4.71
N CYS A 64 12.73 -3.52 -5.70
CA CYS A 64 13.52 -3.08 -6.85
C CYS A 64 14.26 -1.76 -6.66
N GLN A 65 13.76 -0.84 -5.82
CA GLN A 65 14.31 0.53 -5.72
C GLN A 65 14.90 0.87 -4.34
N ALA A 66 14.49 0.22 -3.25
CA ALA A 66 14.90 0.67 -1.91
C ALA A 66 16.42 0.77 -1.69
N PRO A 67 17.28 -0.16 -2.17
CA PRO A 67 18.74 0.00 -2.05
C PRO A 67 19.28 1.22 -2.79
N ALA A 68 18.80 1.47 -4.02
CA ALA A 68 19.21 2.60 -4.84
C ALA A 68 18.75 3.93 -4.23
N THR A 69 17.47 4.03 -3.85
CA THR A 69 16.90 5.18 -3.15
C THR A 69 17.71 5.54 -1.90
N LYS A 70 18.09 4.53 -1.09
CA LYS A 70 18.93 4.75 0.11
C LYS A 70 20.32 5.27 -0.22
N GLY A 71 20.94 4.78 -1.30
CA GLY A 71 22.23 5.26 -1.79
C GLY A 71 22.17 6.72 -2.22
N LEU A 72 21.21 7.06 -3.08
CA LEU A 72 21.03 8.42 -3.61
C LEU A 72 20.70 9.44 -2.52
N PHE A 73 19.85 9.09 -1.55
CA PHE A 73 19.58 9.97 -0.41
C PHE A 73 20.85 10.31 0.39
N ARG A 74 21.80 9.37 0.52
CA ARG A 74 23.04 9.60 1.28
C ARG A 74 24.05 10.49 0.54
N THR A 75 24.01 10.51 -0.79
CA THR A 75 25.02 11.20 -1.61
C THR A 75 24.51 12.54 -2.15
N VAL A 76 23.26 12.58 -2.61
CA VAL A 76 22.67 13.75 -3.30
C VAL A 76 21.40 14.29 -2.62
N GLY A 77 20.93 13.65 -1.55
CA GLY A 77 19.77 14.12 -0.78
C GLY A 77 18.39 13.88 -1.43
N HIS A 78 18.35 13.25 -2.60
CA HIS A 78 17.11 12.89 -3.32
C HIS A 78 17.16 11.43 -3.76
N GLY A 79 16.07 10.68 -3.59
CA GLY A 79 16.03 9.24 -3.80
C GLY A 79 15.53 8.76 -5.17
N GLY A 80 15.28 9.69 -6.08
CA GLY A 80 14.85 9.44 -7.46
C GLY A 80 15.97 9.69 -8.47
N ASP A 81 15.73 9.28 -9.71
CA ASP A 81 16.65 9.54 -10.82
C ASP A 81 16.81 11.05 -11.06
N SER A 82 18.03 11.47 -11.44
CA SER A 82 18.35 12.84 -11.83
C SER A 82 18.18 13.07 -13.34
N GLY A 83 18.09 12.00 -14.12
CA GLY A 83 17.90 12.06 -15.57
C GLY A 83 16.46 12.37 -15.98
N SER A 84 16.30 12.59 -17.28
CA SER A 84 14.99 12.62 -17.94
C SER A 84 14.95 11.50 -18.99
N ILE A 85 13.78 11.27 -19.58
CA ILE A 85 13.64 10.28 -20.65
C ILE A 85 14.21 10.76 -22.00
N GLU A 86 14.60 12.03 -22.09
CA GLU A 86 15.24 12.66 -23.27
C GLU A 86 16.74 12.35 -23.36
#